data_AF-A0A915MQ50-F1
#
_entry.id   AF-A0A915MQ50-F1
#
_cell.length_a   1.000
_cell.length_b   1.000
_cell.length_c   1.000
_cell.angle_alpha   90.00
_cell.angle_beta   90.00
_cell.angle_gamma   90.00
#
_symmetry.space_group_name_H-M   'P 1'
#
loop_
_entity.id
_entity.type
_entity.pdbx_description
1 polymer ?
#
loop_
_entity_poly.entity_id
_entity_poly.type
_entity_poly.pdbx_seq_one_letter_code
_entity_poly.pdbx_strand_id
1 'polypeptide(L)'
;MYDRDEYIEVLFENLEPGFVSQYVKQSRATLETYGEPYDYGSIMHYSLRGGTKYGLRAFRVLRSYNEDAIGKDKTPSRIDMRKLNKLYGCSQTDTDDSRNVFLSENLIIEAMICSQIIRHENEIL
;
A
#
# COMPACT_ATOMS: atom_id res chain seq x y z
N MET A 1 1.49 -9.01 -3.40
CA MET A 1 2.90 -9.11 -2.98
C MET A 1 3.39 -10.55 -3.09
N TYR A 2 4.67 -10.78 -3.39
CA TYR A 2 5.22 -12.11 -3.64
C TYR A 2 5.38 -12.94 -2.34
N ASP A 3 5.54 -12.26 -1.22
CA ASP A 3 5.74 -12.73 0.15
C ASP A 3 4.45 -12.81 0.97
N ARG A 4 3.28 -12.47 0.40
CA ARG A 4 2.04 -12.38 1.22
C ARG A 4 1.68 -13.67 1.95
N ASP A 5 2.08 -14.82 1.40
CA ASP A 5 1.74 -16.12 1.99
C ASP A 5 2.48 -16.38 3.32
N GLU A 6 3.42 -15.51 3.71
CA GLU A 6 4.01 -15.49 5.05
C GLU A 6 3.14 -14.77 6.10
N TYR A 7 2.10 -14.06 5.64
CA TYR A 7 1.24 -13.18 6.41
C TYR A 7 -0.23 -13.61 6.35
N ILE A 8 -0.72 -14.01 5.18
CA ILE A 8 -2.09 -14.48 4.98
C ILE A 8 -2.14 -15.77 4.16
N GLU A 9 -3.16 -16.58 4.40
CA GLU A 9 -3.50 -17.73 3.57
C GLU A 9 -4.82 -17.47 2.85
N VAL A 10 -4.81 -17.39 1.51
CA VAL A 10 -6.03 -17.15 0.72
C VAL A 10 -6.88 -18.42 0.63
N LEU A 11 -8.17 -18.30 0.96
CA LEU A 11 -9.18 -19.35 0.88
C LEU A 11 -9.90 -19.27 -0.46
N PHE A 12 -9.24 -19.76 -1.52
CA PHE A 12 -9.73 -19.64 -2.89
C PHE A 12 -11.13 -20.24 -3.11
N GLU A 13 -11.47 -21.27 -2.34
CA GLU A 13 -12.80 -21.90 -2.33
C GLU A 13 -13.92 -20.93 -1.92
N ASN A 14 -13.61 -19.96 -1.07
CA ASN A 14 -14.56 -18.96 -0.57
C ASN A 14 -14.73 -17.78 -1.51
N LEU A 15 -13.87 -17.61 -2.52
CA LEU A 15 -13.92 -16.47 -3.43
C LEU A 15 -15.03 -16.64 -4.48
N GLU A 16 -15.65 -15.52 -4.86
CA GLU A 16 -16.49 -15.45 -6.05
C GLU A 16 -15.64 -15.71 -7.30
N PRO A 17 -16.12 -16.45 -8.31
CA PRO A 17 -15.32 -16.80 -9.48
C PRO A 17 -14.71 -15.58 -10.20
N GLY A 18 -15.42 -14.45 -10.22
CA GLY A 18 -14.94 -13.20 -10.82
C GLY A 18 -13.82 -12.49 -10.04
N PHE A 19 -13.56 -12.89 -8.79
CA PHE A 19 -12.54 -12.28 -7.92
C PHE A 19 -11.26 -13.11 -7.82
N VAL A 20 -11.26 -14.37 -8.23
CA VAL A 20 -10.11 -15.28 -8.07
C VAL A 20 -8.81 -14.69 -8.61
N SER A 21 -8.84 -14.04 -9.77
CA SER A 21 -7.67 -13.41 -10.39
C SER A 21 -7.08 -12.26 -9.57
N GLN A 22 -7.89 -11.51 -8.81
CA GLN A 22 -7.44 -10.42 -7.94
C GLN A 22 -6.65 -10.95 -6.74
N TYR A 23 -6.85 -12.22 -6.38
CA TYR A 23 -6.15 -12.89 -5.29
C TYR A 23 -4.94 -13.68 -5.75
N VAL A 24 -4.58 -13.66 -7.05
CA VAL A 24 -3.34 -14.27 -7.54
C VAL A 24 -2.14 -13.42 -7.10
N LYS A 25 -1.04 -14.09 -6.71
CA LYS A 25 0.20 -13.42 -6.31
C LYS A 25 0.83 -12.69 -7.49
N GLN A 26 1.29 -11.48 -7.23
CA GLN A 26 2.25 -10.80 -8.10
C GLN A 26 3.66 -11.32 -7.83
N SER A 27 4.44 -11.46 -8.89
CA SER A 27 5.82 -11.91 -8.82
C SER A 27 6.77 -10.77 -8.43
N ARG A 28 8.02 -11.09 -8.07
CA ARG A 28 9.10 -10.10 -7.90
C ARG A 28 9.40 -9.29 -9.17
N ALA A 29 9.06 -9.81 -10.35
CA ALA A 29 9.24 -9.09 -11.60
C ALA A 29 8.19 -8.00 -11.84
N THR A 30 7.05 -8.08 -11.12
CA THR A 30 5.90 -7.21 -11.34
C THR A 30 5.54 -6.37 -10.11
N LEU A 31 6.22 -6.56 -8.99
CA LEU A 31 5.95 -5.86 -7.74
C LEU A 31 7.25 -5.63 -6.95
N GLU A 32 7.47 -4.37 -6.59
CA GLU A 32 8.51 -3.92 -5.68
C GLU A 32 7.90 -3.62 -4.30
N THR A 33 8.58 -4.06 -3.25
CA THR A 33 8.22 -3.83 -1.84
C THR A 33 8.89 -2.59 -1.26
N TYR A 34 9.96 -2.11 -1.90
CA TYR A 34 10.81 -1.02 -1.42
C TYR A 34 11.42 -1.31 -0.04
N GLY A 35 11.61 -2.59 0.30
CA GLY A 35 12.09 -3.05 1.60
C GLY A 35 11.11 -2.82 2.76
N GLU A 36 9.85 -2.48 2.46
CA GLU A 36 8.82 -2.27 3.46
C GLU A 36 8.09 -3.58 3.79
N PRO A 37 7.73 -3.83 5.05
CA PRO A 37 7.05 -5.06 5.44
C PRO A 37 5.61 -5.10 4.92
N TYR A 38 5.01 -6.29 4.99
CA TYR A 38 3.59 -6.46 4.73
C TYR A 38 2.75 -5.61 5.68
N ASP A 39 1.78 -4.90 5.12
CA ASP A 39 0.99 -3.93 5.85
C ASP A 39 -0.50 -4.29 5.82
N TYR A 40 -0.98 -4.83 6.93
CA TYR A 40 -2.39 -5.15 7.11
C TYR A 40 -3.31 -3.92 7.18
N GLY A 41 -2.76 -2.75 7.54
CA GLY A 41 -3.47 -1.47 7.62
C GLY A 41 -3.28 -0.59 6.39
N SER A 42 -2.73 -1.14 5.30
CA SER A 42 -2.62 -0.41 4.05
C SER A 42 -4.02 -0.10 3.52
N ILE A 43 -4.22 1.11 2.99
CA ILE A 43 -5.48 1.48 2.32
C ILE A 43 -5.77 0.59 1.09
N MET A 44 -4.74 -0.06 0.56
CA MET A 44 -4.83 -0.99 -0.57
C MET A 44 -5.13 -2.43 -0.13
N HIS A 45 -5.18 -2.72 1.18
CA HIS A 45 -5.44 -4.08 1.66
C HIS A 45 -6.93 -4.41 1.58
N TYR A 46 -7.28 -5.52 0.91
CA TYR A 46 -8.66 -6.01 0.90
C TYR A 46 -9.15 -6.31 2.31
N SER A 47 -10.43 -6.07 2.58
CA SER A 47 -11.06 -6.51 3.82
C SER A 47 -11.08 -8.04 3.93
N LEU A 48 -11.24 -8.55 5.15
CA LEU A 48 -11.32 -9.99 5.43
C LEU A 48 -12.34 -10.76 4.60
N ARG A 49 -13.35 -10.08 4.04
CA ARG A 49 -14.48 -10.68 3.32
C ARG A 49 -14.60 -10.18 1.87
N GLY A 50 -13.61 -9.44 1.36
CA GLY A 50 -13.67 -8.84 0.03
C GLY A 50 -13.79 -9.89 -1.08
N GLY A 51 -14.79 -9.75 -1.96
CA GLY A 51 -14.92 -10.64 -3.13
C GLY A 51 -15.25 -12.10 -2.79
N THR A 52 -15.90 -12.36 -1.66
CA THR A 52 -16.24 -13.72 -1.19
C THR A 52 -17.71 -14.08 -1.40
N LYS A 53 -17.96 -15.38 -1.52
CA LYS A 53 -19.28 -15.99 -1.47
C LYS A 53 -19.83 -15.91 -0.05
N TYR A 54 -21.12 -15.58 0.07
CA TYR A 54 -21.87 -15.65 1.33
C TYR A 54 -21.24 -14.88 2.50
N GLY A 55 -20.44 -13.85 2.19
CA GLY A 55 -19.70 -13.08 3.18
C GLY A 55 -18.70 -13.90 3.99
N LEU A 56 -18.17 -15.01 3.44
CA LEU A 56 -17.13 -15.81 4.09
C LEU A 56 -15.81 -15.04 4.18
N ARG A 57 -14.80 -15.64 4.81
CA ARG A 57 -13.45 -15.05 4.84
C ARG A 57 -12.72 -15.34 3.53
N ALA A 58 -12.09 -14.32 2.97
CA ALA A 58 -11.22 -14.43 1.80
C ALA A 58 -9.87 -15.05 2.17
N PHE A 59 -9.40 -14.82 3.41
CA PHE A 59 -8.12 -15.31 3.88
C PHE A 59 -8.08 -15.50 5.41
N ARG A 60 -7.11 -16.29 5.87
CA ARG A 60 -6.69 -16.40 7.28
C ARG A 60 -5.47 -15.53 7.53
N VAL A 61 -5.36 -14.96 8.73
CA VAL A 61 -4.17 -14.21 9.15
C VAL A 61 -3.21 -15.17 9.87
N LEU A 62 -1.95 -15.20 9.44
CA LEU A 62 -0.93 -16.15 9.92
C LEU A 62 -0.03 -15.54 11.01
N ARG A 63 -0.05 -14.23 11.18
CA ARG A 63 0.73 -13.48 12.19
C ARG A 63 -0.21 -12.74 13.14
N SER A 64 0.24 -12.49 14.37
CA SER A 64 -0.57 -11.73 15.34
C SER A 64 -0.85 -10.32 14.82
N TYR A 65 -2.14 -10.01 14.60
CA TYR A 65 -2.63 -8.71 14.18
C TYR A 65 -4.10 -8.56 14.60
N ASN A 66 -4.57 -7.32 14.78
CA ASN A 66 -5.99 -7.07 15.02
C ASN A 66 -6.77 -7.24 13.70
N GLU A 67 -7.34 -8.43 13.49
CA GLU A 67 -8.06 -8.74 12.26
C GLU A 67 -9.24 -7.78 12.00
N ASP A 68 -9.85 -7.23 13.05
CA ASP A 68 -10.95 -6.27 12.93
C ASP A 68 -10.50 -4.93 12.34
N ALA A 69 -9.20 -4.63 12.25
CA ALA A 69 -8.72 -3.42 11.58
C ALA A 69 -8.52 -3.61 10.06
N ILE A 70 -8.39 -4.85 9.58
CA ILE A 70 -7.95 -5.14 8.21
C ILE A 70 -8.95 -4.64 7.17
N GLY A 71 -8.48 -3.78 6.26
CA GLY A 71 -9.25 -3.24 5.14
C GLY A 71 -10.37 -2.30 5.55
N LYS A 72 -10.23 -1.61 6.69
CA LYS A 72 -11.17 -0.57 7.16
C LYS A 72 -10.60 0.85 7.08
N ASP A 73 -9.30 0.98 6.84
CA ASP A 73 -8.62 2.28 6.79
C ASP A 73 -9.12 3.12 5.62
N LYS A 74 -9.31 4.42 5.89
CA LYS A 74 -9.78 5.42 4.90
C LYS A 74 -8.67 6.35 4.43
N THR A 75 -7.49 6.22 5.03
CA THR A 75 -6.30 7.02 4.77
C THR A 75 -5.13 6.09 4.54
N PRO A 76 -4.16 6.46 3.69
CA PRO A 76 -2.90 5.76 3.56
C PRO A 76 -2.25 5.50 4.92
N SER A 77 -1.69 4.30 5.09
CA SER A 77 -0.90 3.98 6.27
C SER A 77 0.46 4.69 6.20
N ARG A 78 1.20 4.69 7.31
CA ARG A 78 2.60 5.14 7.30
C ARG A 78 3.47 4.32 6.34
N ILE A 79 3.17 3.04 6.14
CA ILE A 79 3.92 2.18 5.22
C ILE A 79 3.59 2.53 3.77
N ASP A 80 2.32 2.83 3.47
CA ASP A 80 1.91 3.34 2.16
C ASP A 80 2.66 4.63 1.83
N MET A 81 2.74 5.57 2.78
CA MET A 81 3.47 6.84 2.62
C MET A 81 4.96 6.61 2.37
N ARG A 82 5.62 5.71 3.12
CA ARG A 82 7.03 5.37 2.88
C ARG A 82 7.25 4.73 1.51
N LYS A 83 6.34 3.86 1.05
CA LYS A 83 6.42 3.25 -0.29
C LYS A 83 6.29 4.32 -1.38
N LEU A 84 5.35 5.26 -1.22
CA LEU A 84 5.18 6.38 -2.15
C LEU A 84 6.41 7.30 -2.17
N ASN A 85 6.95 7.66 -1.00
CA ASN A 85 8.18 8.45 -0.89
C ASN A 85 9.35 7.77 -1.63
N LYS A 86 9.53 6.45 -1.46
CA LYS A 86 10.58 5.69 -2.15
C LYS A 86 10.33 5.54 -3.66
N LEU A 87 9.08 5.39 -4.08
CA LEU A 87 8.70 5.30 -5.49
C LEU A 87 8.96 6.62 -6.23
N TYR A 88 8.65 7.76 -5.61
CA TYR A 88 8.78 9.10 -6.23
C TYR A 88 10.05 9.86 -5.83
N GLY A 89 10.93 9.27 -5.03
CA GLY A 89 12.19 9.91 -4.61
C GLY A 89 12.01 11.10 -3.67
N CYS A 90 10.89 11.15 -2.92
CA CYS A 90 10.61 12.24 -2.00
C CYS A 90 11.57 12.16 -0.80
N SER A 91 12.50 13.10 -0.73
CA SER A 91 13.43 13.25 0.39
C SER A 91 12.75 14.10 1.47
N GLN A 92 12.78 13.68 2.74
CA GLN A 92 12.36 14.50 3.89
C GLN A 92 13.38 15.63 4.17
N THR A 93 13.86 16.31 3.14
CA THR A 93 14.65 17.52 3.31
C THR A 93 13.69 18.68 3.47
N ASP A 94 13.09 18.78 4.64
CA ASP A 94 12.57 20.03 5.17
C ASP A 94 13.75 20.96 5.46
N THR A 95 14.27 21.62 4.44
CA THR A 95 14.87 22.94 4.60
C THR A 95 14.62 23.72 3.32
N ASP A 96 13.71 24.69 3.42
CA ASP A 96 13.76 25.99 2.75
C ASP A 96 15.05 26.20 1.91
N ASP A 97 14.97 25.96 0.60
CA ASP A 97 15.96 26.52 -0.31
C ASP A 97 15.25 26.93 -1.59
N SER A 98 14.90 28.20 -1.60
CA SER A 98 14.45 29.00 -2.73
C SER A 98 15.54 29.08 -3.81
N ARG A 99 15.86 27.96 -4.46
CA ARG A 99 16.61 27.96 -5.71
C ARG A 99 15.65 27.64 -6.85
N ASN A 100 15.47 28.64 -7.71
CA ASN A 100 14.85 28.51 -9.03
C ASN A 100 15.62 27.45 -9.83
N VAL A 101 15.23 26.19 -9.67
CA VAL A 101 15.59 25.14 -10.61
C VAL A 101 14.57 25.26 -11.74
N PHE A 102 15.03 25.48 -12.97
CA PHE A 102 14.21 25.25 -14.14
C PHE A 102 13.93 23.75 -14.22
N LEU A 103 12.86 23.33 -13.57
CA LEU A 103 12.42 21.94 -13.51
C LEU A 103 11.81 21.61 -14.88
N SER A 104 12.26 20.52 -15.50
CA SER A 104 11.54 19.94 -16.63
C SER A 104 10.11 19.60 -16.20
N GLU A 105 9.15 19.54 -17.13
CA GLU A 105 7.73 19.28 -16.81
C GLU A 105 7.55 18.00 -15.96
N ASN A 106 8.38 16.97 -16.19
CA ASN A 106 8.38 15.75 -15.38
C ASN A 106 8.80 16.00 -13.93
N LEU A 107 9.81 16.84 -13.71
CA LEU A 107 10.33 17.13 -12.38
C LEU A 107 9.40 18.06 -11.59
N ILE A 108 8.59 18.88 -12.27
CA ILE A 108 7.50 19.66 -11.64
C ILE A 108 6.39 18.72 -11.15
N ILE A 109 5.98 17.74 -11.96
CA ILE A 109 4.94 16.77 -11.59
C ILE A 109 5.41 15.91 -10.41
N GLU A 110 6.66 15.43 -10.43
CA GLU A 110 7.26 14.67 -9.31
C GLU A 110 7.32 15.51 -8.03
N ALA A 111 7.77 16.77 -8.11
CA ALA A 111 7.81 17.69 -6.97
C ALA A 111 6.40 18.00 -6.42
N MET A 112 5.39 18.15 -7.29
CA MET A 112 4.00 18.31 -6.86
C MET A 112 3.48 17.07 -6.13
N ILE A 113 3.76 15.88 -6.65
CA ILE A 113 3.42 14.60 -6.00
C ILE A 113 4.09 14.53 -4.62
N CYS A 114 5.38 14.82 -4.52
CA CYS A 114 6.08 14.85 -3.23
C CYS A 114 5.50 15.88 -2.25
N SER A 115 5.12 17.08 -2.71
CA SER A 115 4.50 18.10 -1.85
C SER A 115 3.16 17.67 -1.26
N GLN A 116 2.40 16.84 -1.99
CA GLN A 116 1.14 16.28 -1.51
C GLN A 116 1.40 15.14 -0.53
N ILE A 117 2.36 14.27 -0.84
CA ILE A 117 2.73 13.14 0.01
C ILE A 117 3.29 13.64 1.37
N ILE A 118 4.23 14.58 1.37
CA ILE A 118 4.85 15.11 2.59
C ILE A 118 3.81 15.80 3.49
N ARG A 119 2.91 16.61 2.90
CA ARG A 119 1.83 17.25 3.67
C ARG A 119 0.94 16.22 4.37
N HIS A 120 0.54 15.16 3.68
CA HIS A 120 -0.29 14.12 4.24
C HIS A 120 0.45 13.28 5.31
N GLU A 121 1.77 13.07 5.17
CA GLU A 121 2.58 12.41 6.19
C GLU A 121 2.61 13.21 7.50
N ASN A 122 2.76 14.54 7.41
CA ASN A 122 2.76 15.46 8.57
C ASN A 122 1.40 15.57 9.28
N GLU A 123 0.28 15.29 8.60
CA GLU A 123 -1.07 15.29 9.21
C GLU A 123 -1.37 14.02 10.02
N ILE A 124 -0.60 12.94 9.82
CA ILE A 124 -0.77 11.65 10.52
C ILE A 124 0.13 11.55 11.77
N LEU A 125 1.10 12.46 11.94
CA LEU A 125 2.00 12.56 13.09
C LEU A 125 1.43 13.46 14.19
#